data_AF-A0AAD1W9J3-F1
#
_entry.id   AF-A0AAD1W9J3-F1
#
_cell.length_a   1.000
_cell.length_b   1.000
_cell.length_c   1.000
_cell.angle_alpha   90.00
_cell.angle_beta   90.00
_cell.angle_gamma   90.00
#
_symmetry.space_group_name_H-M   'P 1'
#
loop_
_entity.id
_entity.type
_entity.pdbx_description
1 polymer ?
#
loop_
_entity_poly.entity_id
_entity_poly.type
_entity_poly.pdbx_seq_one_letter_code
_entity_poly.pdbx_strand_id
1 'polypeptide(L)'
;MGAAMAPMYANAYIHIFEKQHILHPYTEQIVQYVRFIDDILILWKGSVMEAEQFVQDINSLSSPIKVTANINETIVQYLDLEIFIKDDKIEYQLYSKPTDRNTILHFMSAHQEHSKKSLPYTQFLRVF
;
A
#
# COMPACT_ATOMS: atom_id res chain seq x y z
N MET A 1 -2.12 4.55 17.88
CA MET A 1 -2.81 5.52 18.75
C MET A 1 -4.18 5.79 18.15
N GLY A 2 -5.25 5.78 18.95
CA GLY A 2 -6.63 5.95 18.47
C GLY A 2 -7.61 5.07 19.25
N ALA A 3 -8.91 5.23 18.97
CA ALA A 3 -9.93 4.35 19.55
C ALA A 3 -9.70 2.91 19.09
N ALA A 4 -9.68 1.96 20.03
CA ALA A 4 -9.37 0.55 19.75
C ALA A 4 -10.26 -0.08 18.68
N MET A 5 -11.49 0.42 18.54
CA MET A 5 -12.47 -0.09 17.57
C MET A 5 -12.31 0.51 16.17
N ALA A 6 -11.64 1.67 16.03
CA ALA A 6 -11.60 2.41 14.78
C ALA A 6 -11.03 1.61 13.58
N PRO A 7 -9.94 0.83 13.72
CA PRO A 7 -9.41 0.04 12.61
C PRO A 7 -10.41 -1.01 12.10
N MET A 8 -11.20 -1.60 12.99
CA MET A 8 -12.21 -2.59 12.61
C MET A 8 -13.33 -1.94 11.78
N TYR A 9 -13.83 -0.79 12.23
CA TYR A 9 -14.84 -0.04 11.49
C TYR A 9 -14.34 0.44 10.12
N ALA A 10 -13.11 0.96 10.06
CA ALA A 10 -12.51 1.38 8.80
C ALA A 10 -12.41 0.21 7.81
N ASN A 11 -11.91 -0.95 8.25
CA ASN A 11 -11.82 -2.15 7.43
C ASN A 11 -13.20 -2.65 6.96
N ALA A 12 -14.22 -2.61 7.82
CA ALA A 12 -15.57 -3.04 7.47
C ALA A 12 -16.20 -2.11 6.42
N TYR A 13 -16.05 -0.80 6.60
CA TYR A 13 -16.54 0.20 5.64
C TYR A 13 -15.88 0.03 4.28
N ILE A 14 -14.54 -0.05 4.26
CA ILE A 14 -13.76 -0.21 3.03
C ILE A 14 -14.11 -1.52 2.32
N HIS A 15 -14.30 -2.62 3.05
CA HIS A 15 -14.72 -3.90 2.47
C HIS A 15 -16.09 -3.81 1.76
N ILE A 16 -17.05 -3.10 2.34
CA ILE A 16 -18.37 -2.88 1.70
C ILE A 16 -18.21 -2.02 0.44
N PHE A 17 -17.44 -0.94 0.54
CA PHE A 17 -17.14 -0.05 -0.58
C PHE A 17 -16.48 -0.80 -1.75
N GLU A 18 -15.46 -1.61 -1.44
CA GLU A 18 -14.73 -2.44 -2.40
C GLU A 18 -15.65 -3.42 -3.13
N LYS A 19 -16.49 -4.14 -2.39
CA LYS A 19 -17.42 -5.09 -3.00
C LYS A 19 -18.39 -4.42 -3.97
N GLN A 20 -18.91 -3.25 -3.60
CA GLN A 20 -19.92 -2.55 -4.40
C GLN A 20 -19.33 -1.83 -5.61
N HIS A 21 -18.17 -1.21 -5.45
CA HIS A 21 -17.65 -0.25 -6.43
C HIS A 21 -16.39 -0.72 -7.16
N ILE A 22 -15.66 -1.72 -6.63
CA ILE A 22 -14.38 -2.17 -7.19
C ILE A 22 -14.47 -3.62 -7.66
N LEU A 23 -14.69 -4.56 -6.75
CA LEU A 23 -14.54 -5.99 -7.02
C LEU A 23 -15.64 -6.54 -7.94
N HIS A 24 -16.88 -6.06 -7.79
CA HIS A 24 -18.00 -6.52 -8.63
C HIS A 24 -18.03 -5.84 -10.02
N PRO A 25 -17.83 -4.52 -10.16
CA PRO A 25 -17.88 -3.88 -11.47
C PRO A 25 -16.67 -4.20 -12.38
N TYR A 26 -15.50 -4.48 -11.79
CA TYR A 26 -14.24 -4.67 -12.51
C TYR A 26 -13.68 -6.10 -12.37
N THR A 27 -14.54 -7.10 -12.16
CA THR A 27 -14.10 -8.50 -11.95
C THR A 27 -13.26 -9.04 -13.13
N GLU A 28 -13.55 -8.61 -14.36
CA GLU A 28 -12.84 -9.10 -15.55
C GLU A 28 -11.45 -8.46 -15.73
N GLN A 29 -11.26 -7.24 -15.23
CA GLN A 29 -10.02 -6.49 -15.31
C GLN A 29 -9.10 -6.76 -14.11
N ILE A 30 -9.67 -7.04 -12.93
CA ILE A 30 -8.88 -7.30 -11.72
C ILE A 30 -8.47 -8.76 -11.68
N VAL A 31 -7.20 -9.05 -12.00
CA VAL A 31 -6.63 -10.40 -11.90
C VAL A 31 -6.37 -10.77 -10.46
N GLN A 32 -5.81 -9.83 -9.69
CA GLN A 32 -5.50 -9.99 -8.29
C GLN A 32 -5.75 -8.68 -7.56
N TYR A 33 -6.38 -8.78 -6.38
CA TYR A 33 -6.62 -7.64 -5.49
C TYR A 33 -6.07 -7.97 -4.10
N VAL A 34 -5.15 -7.17 -3.60
CA VAL A 34 -4.55 -7.32 -2.27
C VAL A 34 -4.67 -5.98 -1.54
N ARG A 35 -5.08 -6.03 -0.27
CA ARG A 35 -5.16 -4.85 0.58
C ARG A 35 -4.52 -5.09 1.93
N PHE A 36 -3.82 -4.06 2.40
CA PHE A 36 -3.31 -3.94 3.75
C PHE A 36 -3.74 -2.58 4.31
N ILE A 37 -4.76 -2.59 5.16
CA ILE A 37 -5.39 -1.37 5.71
C ILE A 37 -5.86 -0.44 4.59
N ASP A 38 -5.08 0.60 4.28
CA ASP A 38 -5.32 1.64 3.28
C ASP A 38 -4.50 1.44 1.99
N ASP A 39 -3.44 0.63 2.03
CA ASP A 39 -2.61 0.33 0.86
C ASP A 39 -3.21 -0.83 0.05
N ILE A 40 -3.42 -0.58 -1.25
CA ILE A 40 -4.01 -1.53 -2.20
C ILE A 40 -3.02 -1.83 -3.33
N LEU A 41 -2.89 -3.11 -3.67
CA LEU A 41 -2.19 -3.59 -4.86
C LEU A 41 -3.19 -4.29 -5.78
N ILE A 42 -3.22 -3.88 -7.05
CA ILE A 42 -4.09 -4.46 -8.08
C ILE A 42 -3.23 -4.95 -9.23
N LEU A 43 -3.37 -6.21 -9.60
CA LEU A 43 -2.91 -6.71 -10.89
C LEU A 43 -4.02 -6.48 -11.92
N TRP A 44 -3.80 -5.52 -12.81
CA TRP A 44 -4.77 -5.07 -13.78
C TRP A 44 -4.56 -5.73 -15.14
N LYS A 45 -5.64 -6.27 -15.71
CA LYS A 45 -5.72 -6.79 -17.07
C LYS A 45 -6.43 -5.76 -17.94
N GLY A 46 -5.64 -5.04 -18.72
CA GLY A 46 -6.13 -4.00 -19.62
C GLY A 46 -5.02 -3.00 -19.92
N SER A 47 -5.37 -1.93 -20.62
CA SER A 47 -4.48 -0.82 -20.89
C SER A 47 -4.30 0.08 -19.67
N VAL A 48 -3.21 0.84 -19.66
CA VAL A 48 -2.97 1.91 -18.67
C VAL A 48 -4.11 2.93 -18.67
N MET A 49 -4.64 3.28 -19.84
CA MET A 49 -5.76 4.22 -19.96
C MET A 49 -7.03 3.71 -19.27
N GLU A 50 -7.35 2.41 -19.39
CA GLU A 50 -8.49 1.82 -18.68
C GLU A 50 -8.27 1.80 -17.17
N ALA A 51 -7.04 1.58 -16.71
CA ALA A 51 -6.69 1.65 -15.29
C ALA A 51 -6.79 3.08 -14.73
N GLU A 52 -6.37 4.08 -15.51
CA GLU A 52 -6.54 5.50 -15.16
C GLU A 52 -8.02 5.88 -15.11
N GLN A 53 -8.82 5.40 -16.06
CA GLN A 53 -10.26 5.62 -16.05
C GLN A 53 -10.91 4.97 -14.82
N PHE A 54 -10.51 3.75 -14.47
CA PHE A 54 -10.95 3.10 -13.22
C PHE A 54 -10.69 4.00 -12.00
N VAL A 55 -9.50 4.58 -11.87
CA VAL A 55 -9.18 5.49 -10.75
C VAL A 55 -10.06 6.74 -10.77
N GLN A 56 -10.33 7.29 -11.95
CA GLN A 56 -11.24 8.44 -12.11
C GLN A 56 -12.68 8.08 -11.73
N ASP A 57 -13.17 6.91 -12.15
CA ASP A 57 -14.51 6.44 -11.84
C ASP A 57 -14.71 6.31 -10.32
N ILE A 58 -13.78 5.67 -9.62
CA ILE A 58 -13.81 5.54 -8.16
C ILE A 58 -13.78 6.93 -7.49
N ASN A 59 -12.96 7.84 -7.99
CA ASN A 59 -12.87 9.21 -7.46
C ASN A 59 -14.07 10.09 -7.82
N SER A 60 -14.86 9.72 -8.83
CA SER A 60 -16.09 10.44 -9.22
C SER A 60 -17.29 10.11 -8.31
N LEU A 61 -17.22 8.99 -7.57
CA LEU A 61 -18.28 8.57 -6.66
C LEU A 61 -18.54 9.63 -5.59
N SER A 62 -19.81 9.76 -5.21
CA SER A 62 -20.25 10.58 -4.07
C SER A 62 -19.92 9.87 -2.75
N SER A 63 -18.64 9.63 -2.53
CA SER A 63 -18.04 8.98 -1.36
C SER A 63 -16.95 9.88 -0.79
N PRO A 64 -16.75 9.87 0.54
CA PRO A 64 -15.62 10.56 1.17
C PRO A 64 -14.26 9.91 0.81
N ILE A 65 -14.27 8.70 0.26
CA ILE A 65 -13.06 8.00 -0.17
C ILE A 65 -12.54 8.60 -1.48
N LYS A 66 -11.26 8.98 -1.49
CA LYS A 66 -10.50 9.32 -2.68
C LYS A 66 -9.23 8.48 -2.72
N VAL A 67 -8.96 7.91 -3.89
CA VAL A 67 -7.83 7.02 -4.13
C VAL A 67 -6.78 7.72 -4.97
N THR A 68 -5.53 7.49 -4.62
CA THR A 68 -4.36 7.88 -5.42
C THR A 68 -3.71 6.60 -5.91
N ALA A 69 -3.41 6.53 -7.20
CA ALA A 69 -2.80 5.33 -7.79
C ALA A 69 -1.45 5.67 -8.42
N ASN A 70 -0.50 4.75 -8.27
CA ASN A 70 0.71 4.68 -9.09
C ASN A 70 0.50 3.54 -10.08
N ILE A 71 0.30 3.87 -11.35
CA ILE A 71 0.02 2.89 -12.41
C ILE A 71 1.30 2.70 -13.21
N ASN A 72 1.75 1.45 -13.29
CA ASN A 72 2.96 1.08 -14.02
C ASN A 72 2.81 -0.34 -14.55
N GLU A 73 3.32 -0.58 -15.75
CA GLU A 73 3.22 -1.87 -16.45
C GLU A 73 4.23 -2.90 -15.95
N THR A 74 5.38 -2.46 -15.44
CA THR A 74 6.53 -3.34 -15.16
C THR A 74 6.99 -3.33 -13.72
N ILE A 75 6.78 -2.23 -12.99
CA ILE A 75 7.32 -2.05 -11.63
C ILE A 75 6.39 -1.23 -10.74
N VAL A 76 6.09 -1.74 -9.55
CA VAL A 76 5.24 -1.05 -8.58
C VAL A 76 5.77 -1.25 -7.17
N GLN A 77 5.62 -0.23 -6.33
CA GLN A 77 5.95 -0.31 -4.92
C GLN A 77 4.70 -0.60 -4.10
N TYR A 78 4.79 -1.58 -3.20
CA TYR A 78 3.72 -1.94 -2.27
C TYR A 78 4.33 -2.27 -0.90
N LEU A 79 3.96 -1.49 0.12
CA LEU A 79 4.56 -1.56 1.46
C LEU A 79 6.11 -1.42 1.38
N ASP A 80 6.84 -2.41 1.89
CA ASP A 80 8.30 -2.46 1.92
C ASP A 80 8.87 -3.22 0.69
N LEU A 81 8.07 -3.46 -0.35
CA LEU A 81 8.45 -4.23 -1.54
C LEU A 81 8.39 -3.39 -2.81
N GLU A 82 9.38 -3.61 -3.67
CA GLU A 82 9.34 -3.22 -5.08
C GLU A 82 9.12 -4.49 -5.89
N ILE A 83 7.97 -4.57 -6.53
CA ILE A 83 7.50 -5.73 -7.27
C ILE A 83 7.68 -5.41 -8.75
N PHE A 84 8.33 -6.30 -9.49
CA PHE A 84 8.58 -6.11 -10.91
C PHE A 84 8.45 -7.40 -11.71
N ILE A 85 8.19 -7.26 -13.01
CA ILE A 85 8.10 -8.38 -13.93
C ILE A 85 9.45 -8.54 -14.65
N LYS A 86 10.02 -9.74 -14.57
CA LYS A 86 11.26 -10.11 -15.26
C LYS A 86 11.12 -11.53 -15.82
N ASP A 87 11.40 -11.69 -17.12
CA ASP A 87 11.32 -12.98 -17.82
C ASP A 87 9.97 -13.71 -17.60
N ASP A 88 8.85 -12.98 -17.72
CA ASP A 88 7.47 -13.43 -17.46
C ASP A 88 7.20 -13.96 -16.04
N LYS A 89 8.06 -13.60 -15.08
CA LYS A 89 7.89 -13.92 -13.66
C LYS A 89 7.79 -12.66 -12.82
N ILE A 90 6.99 -12.74 -11.77
CA ILE A 90 6.94 -11.70 -10.73
C ILE A 90 8.12 -11.93 -9.79
N GLU A 91 9.04 -10.98 -9.77
CA GLU A 91 10.11 -10.89 -8.79
C GLU A 91 9.85 -9.71 -7.86
N TYR A 92 10.52 -9.70 -6.71
CA TYR A 92 10.41 -8.63 -5.74
C TYR A 92 11.75 -8.39 -5.04
N GLN A 93 11.97 -7.15 -4.63
CA GLN A 93 13.08 -6.76 -3.76
C GLN A 93 12.59 -5.80 -2.68
N LEU A 94 13.44 -5.57 -1.67
CA LEU A 94 13.15 -4.58 -0.64
C LEU A 94 13.14 -3.17 -1.24
N TYR A 95 12.11 -2.40 -0.90
CA TYR A 95 11.98 -1.01 -1.31
C TYR A 95 12.18 -0.07 -0.13
N SER A 96 13.11 0.87 -0.28
CA SER A 96 13.29 1.99 0.64
C SER A 96 12.91 3.28 -0.05
N LYS A 97 12.02 4.06 0.58
CA LYS A 97 11.62 5.36 0.05
C LYS A 97 12.87 6.25 -0.12
N PRO A 98 12.98 7.05 -1.20
CA PRO A 98 14.12 7.97 -1.37
C PRO A 98 14.28 8.99 -0.24
N THR A 99 13.20 9.23 0.51
CA THR A 99 13.18 10.11 1.68
C THR A 99 13.61 9.42 2.98
N ASP A 100 13.77 8.10 2.99
CA ASP A 100 14.26 7.38 4.16
C ASP A 100 15.74 7.69 4.36
N ARG A 101 16.04 8.32 5.50
CA ARG A 101 17.41 8.70 5.87
C ARG A 101 18.03 7.74 6.87
N ASN A 102 17.35 6.62 7.19
CA ASN A 102 17.74 5.71 8.26
C ASN A 102 18.03 6.45 9.59
N THR A 103 17.31 7.55 9.84
CA THR A 103 17.54 8.40 11.00
C THR A 103 17.10 7.67 12.27
N ILE A 104 18.03 7.48 13.19
CA ILE A 104 17.73 6.90 14.50
C ILE A 104 17.41 8.01 15.49
N LEU A 105 16.45 7.73 16.36
CA LEU A 105 16.08 8.60 17.47
C LEU A 105 17.29 8.88 18.39
N HIS A 106 17.49 10.15 18.77
CA HIS A 106 18.56 10.51 19.70
C HIS A 106 18.40 9.77 21.05
N PHE A 107 19.47 9.18 21.57
CA PHE A 107 19.38 8.34 22.78
C PHE A 107 18.91 9.11 24.03
N MET A 108 19.19 10.41 24.13
CA MET A 108 18.73 11.26 25.23
C MET A 108 17.34 11.86 25.03
N SER A 109 16.63 11.48 23.98
CA SER A 109 15.25 11.93 23.78
C SER A 109 14.30 11.33 24.83
N ALA A 110 13.18 12.02 25.07
CA ALA A 110 12.14 11.66 26.04
C ALA A 110 11.24 10.50 25.57
N HIS A 111 11.83 9.44 25.03
CA HIS A 111 11.15 8.21 24.66
C HIS A 111 11.54 7.06 25.59
N GLN A 112 10.69 6.04 25.62
CA GLN A 112 10.88 4.84 26.42
C GLN A 112 12.20 4.14 26.06
N GLU A 113 12.90 3.65 27.08
CA GLU A 113 14.27 3.14 26.91
C GLU A 113 14.32 1.89 26.02
N HIS A 114 13.30 1.03 26.10
CA HIS A 114 13.22 -0.18 25.26
C HIS A 114 13.14 0.17 23.77
N SER A 115 12.40 1.23 23.39
CA SER A 115 12.30 1.68 22.00
C SER A 115 13.64 2.20 21.49
N LYS A 116 14.37 2.95 22.32
CA LYS A 116 15.71 3.46 21.97
C LYS A 116 16.73 2.33 21.77
N LYS A 117 16.67 1.29 22.61
CA LYS A 117 17.56 0.12 22.53
C LYS A 117 17.22 -0.81 21.36
N SER A 118 15.96 -0.91 20.95
CA SER A 118 15.56 -1.75 19.82
C SER A 118 15.91 -1.15 18.46
N LEU A 119 15.97 0.18 18.36
CA LEU A 119 16.15 0.88 17.09
C LEU A 119 17.39 0.43 16.29
N PRO A 120 18.62 0.35 16.86
CA PRO A 120 19.79 -0.09 16.11
C PRO A 120 19.63 -1.48 15.49
N TYR A 121 19.05 -2.41 16.25
CA TYR A 121 18.79 -3.76 15.78
C TYR A 121 17.76 -3.78 14.65
N THR A 122 16.62 -3.11 14.83
CA THR A 122 15.55 -3.07 13.81
C THR A 122 15.97 -2.36 12.53
N GLN A 123 16.84 -1.34 12.64
CA GLN A 123 17.36 -0.63 11.48
C GLN A 123 18.38 -1.48 10.73
N PHE A 124 19.27 -2.19 11.43
CA PHE A 124 20.22 -3.11 10.80
C PHE A 124 19.53 -4.18 9.94
N LEU A 125 18.35 -4.68 10.36
CA LEU A 125 17.55 -5.64 9.59
C LEU A 125 16.99 -5.08 8.27
N ARG A 126 16.98 -3.76 8.08
CA ARG A 126 16.44 -3.07 6.89
C ARG A 126 17.52 -2.56 5.93
N VAL A 127 18.79 -2.73 6.29
CA VAL A 127 19.94 -2.25 5.49
C VAL A 127 20.34 -3.26 4.39
N PHE A 128 19.87 -4.50 4.47
CA PHE A 128 20.20 -5.59 3.54
C PHE A 128 18.97 -6.03 2.74
#